data_AF-A0A2K8UFL4-F1
#
_entry.id   AF-A0A2K8UFL4-F1
#
_cell.length_a   1.000
_cell.length_b   1.000
_cell.length_c   1.000
_cell.angle_alpha   90.00
_cell.angle_beta   90.00
_cell.angle_gamma   90.00
#
_symmetry.space_group_name_H-M   'P 1'
#
loop_
_entity.id
_entity.type
_entity.pdbx_description
1 polymer ?
#
loop_
_entity_poly.entity_id
_entity_poly.type
_entity_poly.pdbx_seq_one_letter_code
_entity_poly.pdbx_strand_id
1 'polypeptide(L)'
;MSGALTPHGPSGIHHATAQDAALFYGLALLLVYAPLFLGTWRPVPLMIMELAAVALLAGLFMPRQAAAAGSEDGRTGPVGHPGRPSRPALLFLLLLFLLPLFQLVPLPFELWSELPGRAFYAEALRLAGDTEDGFNWRAISLIPTTTEAAWLTLLPPLAMFLAVLRLDRERLLVLVLVFLGIATGEALLGLIQYGNTLMTDSATGTYRNRNHLAGLLEMALPVGLALLAATVGHGRPPHAGRPHGRRKPTLRQWIARFGVARINQTAALGASSIAILLGLIFTRSRAGISLAMLGILLSSLMFSYRLGGRNTYGLIGTFTAAGVGLASLIGLVPIWNRFAYADPFEDGALVQFGSSLSLCFCSIFITWAVEL
;
A
#
# COMPACT_ATOMS: atom_id res chain seq x y z
N MET A 1 -43.45 -17.18 44.75
CA MET A 1 -43.48 -15.86 44.08
C MET A 1 -42.17 -15.71 43.32
N SER A 2 -42.27 -15.81 42.00
CA SER A 2 -41.16 -15.75 41.05
C SER A 2 -40.79 -14.28 40.84
N GLY A 3 -39.54 -13.90 41.09
CA GLY A 3 -39.00 -12.56 40.84
C GLY A 3 -37.93 -12.66 39.77
N ALA A 4 -38.24 -12.13 38.59
CA ALA A 4 -37.56 -12.34 37.32
C ALA A 4 -36.11 -11.81 37.27
N LEU A 5 -35.22 -12.65 36.74
CA LEU A 5 -33.94 -12.27 36.17
C LEU A 5 -34.19 -11.43 34.90
N THR A 6 -33.87 -10.14 34.95
CA THR A 6 -33.77 -9.30 33.75
C THR A 6 -32.54 -9.74 32.92
N PRO A 7 -32.70 -10.10 31.64
CA PRO A 7 -31.57 -10.47 30.80
C PRO A 7 -30.78 -9.21 30.43
N HIS A 8 -29.49 -9.17 30.78
CA HIS A 8 -28.53 -8.23 30.23
C HIS A 8 -28.49 -8.39 28.71
N GLY A 9 -29.04 -7.41 27.98
CA GLY A 9 -28.94 -7.32 26.53
C GLY A 9 -27.49 -7.14 26.09
N PRO A 10 -27.11 -7.65 24.90
CA PRO A 10 -25.75 -7.56 24.41
C PRO A 10 -25.35 -6.09 24.18
N SER A 11 -24.17 -5.79 24.72
CA SER A 11 -23.39 -4.56 24.62
C SER A 11 -23.48 -3.81 23.29
N GLY A 12 -23.93 -2.56 23.38
CA GLY A 12 -23.48 -1.39 22.62
C GLY A 12 -23.04 -1.60 21.17
N ILE A 13 -24.01 -1.57 20.25
CA ILE A 13 -23.73 -1.23 18.85
C ILE A 13 -23.46 0.28 18.86
N HIS A 14 -22.20 0.69 18.79
CA HIS A 14 -21.84 2.09 18.55
C HIS A 14 -22.48 2.51 17.22
N HIS A 15 -23.52 3.33 17.28
CA HIS A 15 -24.08 3.96 16.07
C HIS A 15 -22.99 4.84 15.48
N ALA A 16 -22.38 4.39 14.39
CA ALA A 16 -21.46 5.21 13.61
C ALA A 16 -22.21 6.47 13.17
N THR A 17 -21.56 7.63 13.29
CA THR A 17 -22.17 8.87 12.84
C THR A 17 -22.41 8.78 11.32
N ALA A 18 -23.44 9.48 10.82
CA ALA A 18 -23.69 9.55 9.38
C ALA A 18 -22.44 10.02 8.60
N GLN A 19 -21.61 10.87 9.22
CA GLN A 19 -20.34 11.32 8.68
C GLN A 19 -19.30 10.19 8.58
N ASP A 20 -19.15 9.35 9.60
CA ASP A 20 -18.20 8.22 9.55
C ASP A 20 -18.63 7.16 8.51
N ALA A 21 -19.95 6.95 8.34
CA ALA A 21 -20.47 6.10 7.28
C ALA A 21 -20.19 6.70 5.89
N ALA A 22 -20.42 8.00 5.69
CA ALA A 22 -20.13 8.68 4.43
C ALA A 22 -18.63 8.61 4.07
N LEU A 23 -17.73 8.81 5.04
CA LEU A 23 -16.30 8.66 4.84
C LEU A 23 -15.92 7.24 4.41
N PHE A 24 -16.48 6.23 5.08
CA PHE A 24 -16.22 4.83 4.74
C PHE A 24 -16.68 4.48 3.31
N TYR A 25 -17.91 4.84 2.94
CA TYR A 25 -18.43 4.56 1.60
C TYR A 25 -17.70 5.38 0.52
N GLY A 26 -17.34 6.63 0.81
CA GLY A 26 -16.53 7.44 -0.10
C GLY A 26 -15.15 6.84 -0.35
N LEU A 27 -14.49 6.32 0.69
CA LEU A 27 -13.22 5.61 0.55
C LEU A 27 -13.35 4.29 -0.22
N ALA A 28 -14.37 3.50 0.08
CA ALA A 28 -14.64 2.25 -0.65
C ALA A 28 -14.92 2.53 -2.14
N LEU A 29 -15.68 3.58 -2.44
CA LEU A 29 -15.96 4.00 -3.82
C LEU A 29 -14.69 4.42 -4.54
N LEU A 30 -13.86 5.28 -3.94
CA LEU A 30 -12.56 5.68 -4.52
C LEU A 30 -11.65 4.47 -4.77
N LEU A 31 -11.58 3.55 -3.81
CA LEU A 31 -10.75 2.35 -3.89
C LEU A 31 -11.18 1.42 -5.03
N VAL A 32 -12.50 1.27 -5.25
CA VAL A 32 -13.07 0.46 -6.33
C VAL A 32 -12.98 1.17 -7.68
N TYR A 33 -13.17 2.49 -7.70
CA TYR A 33 -13.14 3.28 -8.93
C TYR A 33 -11.73 3.36 -9.54
N ALA A 34 -10.69 3.51 -8.71
CA ALA A 34 -9.32 3.70 -9.18
C ALA A 34 -8.80 2.61 -10.15
N PRO A 35 -9.00 1.29 -9.88
CA PRO A 35 -8.61 0.24 -10.82
C PRO A 35 -9.59 0.06 -11.99
N LEU A 36 -10.89 0.18 -11.78
CA LEU A 36 -11.90 -0.24 -12.79
C LEU A 36 -11.89 0.57 -14.09
N PHE A 37 -11.40 1.81 -14.08
CA PHE A 37 -11.44 2.70 -15.24
C PHE A 37 -10.07 2.90 -15.89
N LEU A 38 -9.65 1.94 -16.75
CA LEU A 38 -8.64 2.10 -17.82
C LEU A 38 -7.46 3.05 -17.53
N GLY A 39 -6.96 3.01 -16.29
CA GLY A 39 -5.94 3.89 -15.77
C GLY A 39 -6.35 5.37 -15.71
N THR A 40 -5.90 6.00 -14.64
CA THR A 40 -5.61 7.44 -14.41
C THR A 40 -5.06 8.25 -15.61
N TRP A 41 -4.89 7.64 -16.78
CA TRP A 41 -4.40 8.20 -18.04
C TRP A 41 -5.43 9.01 -18.81
N ARG A 42 -6.74 8.86 -18.55
CA ARG A 42 -7.76 9.72 -19.15
C ARG A 42 -8.06 10.91 -18.23
N PRO A 43 -8.19 12.13 -18.78
CA PRO A 43 -8.42 13.32 -17.96
C PRO A 43 -9.72 13.27 -17.17
N VAL A 44 -10.76 12.61 -17.72
CA VAL A 44 -12.07 12.56 -17.06
C VAL A 44 -12.09 11.68 -15.79
N PRO A 45 -11.63 10.41 -15.80
CA PRO A 45 -11.53 9.61 -14.57
C PRO A 45 -10.65 10.24 -13.49
N LEU A 46 -9.54 10.86 -13.90
CA LEU A 46 -8.62 11.54 -12.99
C LEU A 46 -9.30 12.75 -12.33
N MET A 47 -10.00 13.57 -13.10
CA MET A 47 -10.78 14.70 -12.57
C MET A 47 -11.85 14.23 -11.58
N ILE A 48 -12.54 13.11 -11.86
CA ILE A 48 -13.55 12.55 -10.93
C ILE A 48 -12.89 12.14 -9.60
N MET A 49 -11.73 11.49 -9.65
CA MET A 49 -10.97 11.11 -8.45
C MET A 49 -10.51 12.33 -7.64
N GLU A 50 -10.05 13.38 -8.33
CA GLU A 50 -9.62 14.63 -7.70
C GLU A 50 -10.78 15.37 -7.03
N LEU A 51 -11.92 15.50 -7.71
CA LEU A 51 -13.13 16.10 -7.15
C LEU A 51 -13.65 15.32 -5.95
N ALA A 52 -13.65 13.99 -6.03
CA ALA A 52 -14.03 13.14 -4.92
C ALA A 52 -13.04 13.24 -3.74
N ALA A 53 -11.74 13.39 -4.02
CA ALA A 53 -10.72 13.62 -3.00
C ALA A 53 -10.91 14.98 -2.29
N VAL A 54 -11.19 16.04 -3.04
CA VAL A 54 -11.51 17.37 -2.48
C VAL A 54 -12.78 17.30 -1.63
N ALA A 55 -13.82 16.60 -2.10
CA ALA A 55 -15.05 16.40 -1.33
C ALA A 55 -14.80 15.65 0.00
N LEU A 56 -13.95 14.60 -0.02
CA LEU A 56 -13.54 13.88 1.20
C LEU A 56 -12.73 14.77 2.15
N LEU A 57 -11.78 15.55 1.64
CA LEU A 57 -11.00 16.49 2.44
C LEU A 57 -11.91 17.55 3.07
N ALA A 58 -12.82 18.15 2.30
CA ALA A 58 -13.80 19.10 2.81
C ALA A 58 -14.65 18.47 3.93
N GLY A 59 -15.15 17.24 3.72
CA GLY A 59 -15.90 16.48 4.74
C GLY A 59 -15.09 16.12 5.99
N LEU A 60 -13.77 16.03 5.88
CA LEU A 60 -12.86 15.78 7.00
C LEU A 60 -12.62 17.04 7.86
N PHE A 61 -12.61 18.23 7.24
CA PHE A 61 -12.40 19.51 7.90
C PHE A 61 -13.70 20.15 8.42
N MET A 62 -14.87 19.69 7.95
CA MET A 62 -16.13 20.11 8.54
C MET A 62 -16.18 19.73 10.02
N PRO A 63 -16.52 20.68 10.92
CA PRO A 63 -16.67 20.37 12.33
C PRO A 63 -17.65 19.22 12.44
N ARG A 64 -17.29 18.18 13.21
CA ARG A 64 -18.24 17.12 13.54
C ARG A 64 -19.47 17.84 14.06
N GLN A 65 -20.57 17.72 13.33
CA GLN A 65 -21.88 18.07 13.84
C GLN A 65 -22.17 17.02 14.91
N ALA A 66 -21.44 17.10 16.02
CA ALA A 66 -21.79 16.46 17.25
C ALA A 66 -23.19 17.00 17.52
N ALA A 67 -24.15 16.08 17.42
CA ALA A 67 -25.54 16.36 17.69
C ALA A 67 -25.61 17.26 18.92
N ALA A 68 -26.20 18.45 18.72
CA ALA A 68 -26.61 19.36 19.77
C ALA A 68 -27.78 18.76 20.56
N ALA A 69 -27.62 17.53 21.06
CA ALA A 69 -28.59 16.81 21.86
C ALA A 69 -27.81 15.98 22.89
N GLY A 70 -27.95 16.40 24.16
CA GLY A 70 -27.12 16.05 25.30
C GLY A 70 -26.78 14.58 25.47
N SER A 71 -25.53 14.34 25.88
CA SER A 71 -25.25 13.33 26.90
C SER A 71 -24.06 13.81 27.73
N GLU A 72 -24.36 14.44 28.86
CA GLU A 72 -23.45 14.55 29.98
C GLU A 72 -23.22 13.13 30.53
N ASP A 73 -22.23 12.41 30.02
CA ASP A 73 -21.66 11.31 30.79
C ASP A 73 -20.19 11.10 30.43
N GLY A 74 -19.33 11.74 31.23
CA GLY A 74 -17.89 11.85 31.03
C GLY A 74 -17.10 10.59 31.39
N ARG A 75 -17.49 9.39 30.92
CA ARG A 75 -16.79 8.18 31.36
C ARG A 75 -16.79 6.96 30.43
N THR A 76 -16.66 7.16 29.12
CA THR A 76 -16.17 6.12 28.19
C THR A 76 -15.40 6.76 27.03
N GLY A 77 -14.10 6.97 27.22
CA GLY A 77 -13.22 7.37 26.11
C GLY A 77 -13.27 6.32 24.99
N PRO A 78 -13.49 6.70 23.73
CA PRO A 78 -13.65 5.73 22.64
C PRO A 78 -12.37 4.92 22.44
N VAL A 79 -12.55 3.61 22.48
CA VAL A 79 -11.54 2.59 22.23
C VAL A 79 -11.03 2.74 20.79
N GLY A 80 -9.73 3.04 20.66
CA GLY A 80 -8.94 2.75 19.47
C GLY A 80 -9.17 3.63 18.23
N HIS A 81 -9.18 4.96 18.37
CA HIS A 81 -8.92 5.80 17.19
C HIS A 81 -7.50 5.55 16.68
N PRO A 82 -7.28 5.37 15.36
CA PRO A 82 -5.95 5.46 14.78
C PRO A 82 -5.34 6.77 15.27
N GLY A 83 -4.20 6.68 15.93
CA GLY A 83 -3.58 7.83 16.59
C GLY A 83 -3.40 8.99 15.63
N ARG A 84 -3.41 10.22 16.17
CA ARG A 84 -2.96 11.39 15.42
C ARG A 84 -1.63 11.06 14.73
N PRO A 85 -1.44 11.41 13.45
CA PRO A 85 -0.21 11.12 12.75
C PRO A 85 0.95 11.78 13.52
N SER A 86 2.08 11.09 13.58
CA SER A 86 3.26 11.61 14.27
C SER A 86 3.70 12.93 13.62
N ARG A 87 4.26 13.85 14.40
CA ARG A 87 4.81 15.11 13.88
C ARG A 87 5.72 14.94 12.64
N PRO A 88 6.65 13.96 12.59
CA PRO A 88 7.46 13.75 11.40
C PRO A 88 6.63 13.25 10.20
N ALA A 89 5.61 12.42 10.40
CA ALA A 89 4.73 11.99 9.31
C ALA A 89 3.93 13.17 8.74
N LEU A 90 3.43 14.07 9.60
CA LEU A 90 2.77 15.30 9.16
C LEU A 90 3.72 16.23 8.41
N LEU A 91 4.94 16.42 8.91
CA LEU A 91 5.97 17.22 8.24
C LEU A 91 6.30 16.64 6.86
N PHE A 92 6.46 15.32 6.78
CA PHE A 92 6.72 14.62 5.52
C PHE A 92 5.57 14.81 4.53
N LEU A 93 4.31 14.63 4.95
CA LEU A 93 3.15 14.85 4.09
C LEU A 93 3.03 16.30 3.63
N LEU A 94 3.29 17.25 4.53
CA LEU A 94 3.29 18.67 4.20
C LEU A 94 4.37 18.97 3.15
N LEU A 95 5.59 18.47 3.35
CA LEU A 95 6.70 18.70 2.42
C LEU A 95 6.42 18.04 1.06
N LEU A 96 5.88 16.81 1.06
CA LEU A 96 5.49 16.09 -0.14
C LEU A 96 4.43 16.87 -0.95
N PHE A 97 3.45 17.47 -0.27
CA PHE A 97 2.39 18.25 -0.90
C PHE A 97 2.87 19.63 -1.39
N LEU A 98 3.77 20.28 -0.64
CA LEU A 98 4.30 21.61 -0.98
C LEU A 98 5.40 21.55 -2.04
N LEU A 99 6.09 20.43 -2.20
CA LEU A 99 7.23 20.33 -3.12
C LEU A 99 6.85 20.65 -4.59
N PRO A 100 5.77 20.10 -5.18
CA PRO A 100 5.35 20.49 -6.53
C PRO A 100 4.96 21.97 -6.63
N LEU A 101 4.33 22.53 -5.59
CA LEU A 101 3.97 23.96 -5.58
C LEU A 101 5.20 24.85 -5.54
N PHE A 102 6.23 24.47 -4.79
CA PHE A 102 7.51 25.16 -4.80
C PHE A 102 8.17 25.12 -6.18
N GLN A 103 8.05 24.00 -6.91
CA GLN A 103 8.53 23.89 -8.29
C GLN A 103 7.77 24.79 -9.28
N LEU A 104 6.55 25.23 -8.95
CA LEU A 104 5.76 26.15 -9.77
C LEU A 104 6.04 27.62 -9.49
N VAL A 105 6.89 27.93 -8.51
CA VAL A 105 7.29 29.32 -8.22
C VAL A 105 8.02 29.90 -9.44
N PRO A 106 7.58 31.03 -9.98
CA PRO A 106 8.24 31.64 -11.12
C PRO A 106 9.55 32.28 -10.67
N LEU A 107 10.62 32.03 -11.43
CA LEU A 107 11.95 32.62 -11.29
C LEU A 107 12.27 33.47 -12.53
N PRO A 108 13.03 34.56 -12.36
CA PRO A 108 13.56 35.31 -13.49
C PRO A 108 14.53 34.45 -14.31
N PHE A 109 14.58 34.67 -15.63
CA PHE A 109 15.32 33.85 -16.58
C PHE A 109 16.82 33.71 -16.24
N GLU A 110 17.43 34.76 -15.71
CA GLU A 110 18.84 34.80 -15.32
C GLU A 110 19.12 33.69 -14.29
N LEU A 111 18.35 33.67 -13.20
CA LEU A 111 18.46 32.66 -12.15
C LEU A 111 18.03 31.28 -12.63
N TRP A 112 17.04 31.21 -13.51
CA TRP A 112 16.58 29.94 -14.08
C TRP A 112 17.67 29.29 -14.94
N SER A 113 18.37 30.07 -15.77
CA SER A 113 19.39 29.58 -16.69
C SER A 113 20.64 29.02 -15.99
N GLU A 114 20.94 29.50 -14.79
CA GLU A 114 22.05 29.05 -13.95
C GLU A 114 21.78 27.71 -13.23
N LEU A 115 20.53 27.24 -13.23
CA LEU A 115 20.19 25.97 -12.59
C LEU A 115 20.87 24.78 -13.31
N PRO A 116 21.31 23.76 -12.55
CA PRO A 116 22.00 22.61 -13.12
C PRO A 116 21.14 21.90 -14.17
N GLY A 117 21.73 21.59 -15.32
CA GLY A 117 21.06 20.92 -16.44
C GLY A 117 20.21 21.84 -17.34
N ARG A 118 20.22 23.16 -17.14
CA ARG A 118 19.40 24.09 -17.94
C ARG A 118 20.10 24.80 -19.08
N ALA A 119 21.44 24.71 -19.18
CA ALA A 119 22.21 25.36 -20.23
C ALA A 119 21.69 25.04 -21.64
N PHE A 120 21.39 23.77 -21.92
CA PHE A 120 20.85 23.33 -23.22
C PHE A 120 19.49 23.98 -23.54
N TYR A 121 18.57 24.00 -22.56
CA TYR A 121 17.23 24.59 -22.74
C TYR A 121 17.30 26.12 -22.83
N ALA A 122 18.16 26.76 -22.03
CA ALA A 122 18.37 28.19 -22.04
C ALA A 122 18.91 28.67 -23.40
N GLU A 123 19.83 27.92 -24.01
CA GLU A 123 20.35 28.23 -25.34
C GLU A 123 19.27 28.11 -26.42
N ALA A 124 18.49 27.03 -26.41
CA ALA A 124 17.37 26.87 -27.32
C ALA A 124 16.33 28.01 -27.20
N LEU A 125 16.07 28.47 -25.98
CA LEU A 125 15.14 29.58 -25.71
C LEU A 125 15.68 30.93 -26.20
N ARG A 126 16.99 31.17 -26.07
CA ARG A 126 17.65 32.36 -26.62
C ARG A 126 17.56 32.39 -28.14
N LEU A 127 17.83 31.26 -28.78
CA LEU A 127 17.74 31.11 -30.25
C LEU A 127 16.32 31.27 -30.78
N ALA A 128 15.31 30.93 -29.97
CA ALA A 128 13.90 31.10 -30.31
C ALA A 128 13.40 32.55 -30.22
N GLY A 129 14.23 33.52 -29.77
CA GLY A 129 13.82 34.90 -29.54
C GLY A 129 12.91 35.09 -28.33
N ASP A 130 12.66 34.03 -27.56
CA ASP A 130 11.74 33.97 -26.42
C ASP A 130 12.33 34.63 -25.15
N THR A 131 13.35 35.48 -25.32
CA THR A 131 14.11 36.15 -24.25
C THR A 131 14.17 37.68 -24.40
N GLU A 132 13.62 38.25 -25.48
CA GLU A 132 13.77 39.68 -25.81
C GLU A 132 12.85 40.61 -25.02
N ASP A 133 11.72 40.10 -24.50
CA ASP A 133 10.86 40.86 -23.61
C ASP A 133 11.39 40.78 -22.17
N GLY A 134 11.73 41.94 -21.58
CA GLY A 134 12.45 42.08 -20.30
C GLY A 134 11.80 41.51 -19.03
N PHE A 135 10.75 40.68 -19.15
CA PHE A 135 10.09 39.97 -18.05
C PHE A 135 9.88 38.49 -18.39
N ASN A 136 10.97 37.78 -18.70
CA ASN A 136 10.92 36.34 -18.93
C ASN A 136 10.95 35.52 -17.64
N TRP A 137 9.81 35.47 -16.95
CA TRP A 137 9.63 34.67 -15.74
C TRP A 137 9.20 33.24 -16.11
N ARG A 138 9.88 32.25 -15.54
CA ARG A 138 9.61 30.83 -15.80
C ARG A 138 9.56 30.05 -14.49
N ALA A 139 8.62 29.12 -14.39
CA ALA A 139 8.57 28.24 -13.22
C ALA A 139 9.89 27.48 -13.05
N ILE A 140 10.22 27.12 -11.81
CA ILE A 140 11.35 26.23 -11.53
C ILE A 140 11.15 24.91 -12.26
N SER A 141 9.93 24.40 -12.46
CA SER A 141 9.72 23.20 -13.26
C SER A 141 10.07 23.41 -14.74
N LEU A 142 10.67 22.40 -15.36
CA LEU A 142 10.92 22.38 -16.81
C LEU A 142 9.62 22.30 -17.62
N ILE A 143 8.62 21.56 -17.11
CA ILE A 143 7.33 21.38 -17.75
C ILE A 143 6.24 21.65 -16.70
N PRO A 144 5.85 22.92 -16.51
CA PRO A 144 4.96 23.33 -15.40
C PRO A 144 3.63 22.60 -15.40
N THR A 145 3.05 22.37 -16.59
CA THR A 145 1.77 21.66 -16.76
C THR A 145 1.82 20.23 -16.24
N THR A 146 2.95 19.52 -16.39
CA THR A 146 3.10 18.17 -15.83
C THR A 146 3.29 18.18 -14.32
N THR A 147 3.94 19.22 -13.78
CA THR A 147 4.09 19.40 -12.33
C THR A 147 2.77 19.76 -11.68
N GLU A 148 1.94 20.57 -12.33
CA GLU A 148 0.58 20.88 -11.88
C GLU A 148 -0.30 19.62 -11.87
N ALA A 149 -0.29 18.84 -12.95
CA ALA A 149 -1.01 17.56 -13.00
C ALA A 149 -0.52 16.59 -11.92
N ALA A 150 0.80 16.50 -11.71
CA ALA A 150 1.38 15.69 -10.65
C ALA A 150 0.91 16.16 -9.25
N TRP A 151 0.83 17.47 -9.02
CA TRP A 151 0.32 18.02 -7.77
C TRP A 151 -1.14 17.65 -7.52
N LEU A 152 -2.01 17.75 -8.54
CA LEU A 152 -3.42 17.36 -8.42
C LEU A 152 -3.57 15.86 -8.16
N THR A 153 -2.76 15.02 -8.79
CA THR A 153 -2.76 13.56 -8.55
C THR A 153 -2.33 13.15 -7.13
N LEU A 154 -1.72 14.05 -6.35
CA LEU A 154 -1.44 13.82 -4.92
C LEU A 154 -2.67 13.99 -4.03
N LEU A 155 -3.74 14.63 -4.51
CA LEU A 155 -4.96 14.86 -3.72
C LEU A 155 -5.65 13.54 -3.32
N PRO A 156 -5.93 12.58 -4.23
CA PRO A 156 -6.54 11.32 -3.86
C PRO A 156 -5.78 10.50 -2.80
N PRO A 157 -4.46 10.24 -2.92
CA PRO A 157 -3.74 9.50 -1.89
C PRO A 157 -3.67 10.25 -0.56
N LEU A 158 -3.55 11.59 -0.58
CA LEU A 158 -3.58 12.40 0.64
C LEU A 158 -4.94 12.32 1.34
N ALA A 159 -6.03 12.46 0.59
CA ALA A 159 -7.39 12.34 1.10
C ALA A 159 -7.63 10.94 1.71
N MET A 160 -7.21 9.89 1.00
CA MET A 160 -7.33 8.51 1.46
C MET A 160 -6.56 8.27 2.76
N PHE A 161 -5.31 8.73 2.84
CA PHE A 161 -4.49 8.60 4.05
C PHE A 161 -5.14 9.28 5.25
N LEU A 162 -5.54 10.54 5.10
CA LEU A 162 -6.13 11.32 6.21
C LEU A 162 -7.49 10.79 6.64
N ALA A 163 -8.31 10.31 5.71
CA ALA A 163 -9.62 9.73 6.01
C ALA A 163 -9.50 8.36 6.70
N VAL A 164 -8.54 7.52 6.30
CA VAL A 164 -8.27 6.23 6.97
C VAL A 164 -7.89 6.41 8.44
N LEU A 165 -7.18 7.49 8.79
CA LEU A 165 -6.85 7.80 10.20
C LEU A 165 -8.07 8.08 11.08
N ARG A 166 -9.25 8.33 10.50
CA ARG A 166 -10.51 8.52 11.24
C ARG A 166 -11.32 7.24 11.42
N LEU A 167 -11.03 6.19 10.64
CA LEU A 167 -11.81 4.96 10.66
C LEU A 167 -11.46 4.10 11.87
N ASP A 168 -12.44 3.39 12.39
CA ASP A 168 -12.22 2.32 13.36
C ASP A 168 -11.55 1.11 12.70
N ARG A 169 -10.96 0.26 13.54
CA ARG A 169 -10.22 -0.91 13.10
C ARG A 169 -11.06 -1.88 12.26
N GLU A 170 -12.36 -2.03 12.54
CA GLU A 170 -13.20 -2.99 11.82
C GLU A 170 -13.47 -2.50 10.40
N ARG A 171 -13.86 -1.23 10.24
CA ARG A 171 -14.02 -0.60 8.92
C ARG A 171 -12.73 -0.59 8.11
N LEU A 172 -11.60 -0.30 8.75
CA LEU A 172 -10.29 -0.36 8.09
C LEU A 172 -9.99 -1.76 7.57
N LEU A 173 -10.25 -2.81 8.37
CA LEU A 173 -10.06 -4.20 7.93
C LEU A 173 -10.96 -4.55 6.74
N VAL A 174 -12.21 -4.06 6.72
CA VAL A 174 -13.09 -4.25 5.56
C VAL A 174 -12.49 -3.59 4.31
N LEU A 175 -12.01 -2.34 4.39
CA LEU A 175 -11.36 -1.67 3.25
C LEU A 175 -10.11 -2.41 2.77
N VAL A 176 -9.29 -2.92 3.69
CA VAL A 176 -8.11 -3.73 3.35
C VAL A 176 -8.51 -5.01 2.62
N LEU A 177 -9.57 -5.69 3.07
CA LEU A 177 -10.07 -6.90 2.40
C LEU A 177 -10.66 -6.58 1.01
N VAL A 178 -11.35 -5.45 0.86
CA VAL A 178 -11.82 -4.95 -0.44
C VAL A 178 -10.64 -4.68 -1.36
N PHE A 179 -9.60 -3.98 -0.88
CA PHE A 179 -8.37 -3.71 -1.63
C PHE A 179 -7.70 -5.02 -2.10
N LEU A 180 -7.57 -6.00 -1.20
CA LEU A 180 -6.98 -7.30 -1.52
C LEU A 180 -7.82 -8.08 -2.54
N GLY A 181 -9.15 -8.00 -2.43
CA GLY A 181 -10.09 -8.59 -3.39
C GLY A 181 -9.93 -7.99 -4.78
N ILE A 182 -9.83 -6.67 -4.88
CA ILE A 182 -9.55 -5.94 -6.12
C ILE A 182 -8.20 -6.37 -6.70
N ALA A 183 -7.13 -6.35 -5.90
CA ALA A 183 -5.80 -6.74 -6.36
C ALA A 183 -5.75 -8.18 -6.87
N THR A 184 -6.46 -9.08 -6.20
CA THR A 184 -6.60 -10.48 -6.64
C THR A 184 -7.37 -10.57 -7.96
N GLY A 185 -8.48 -9.84 -8.09
CA GLY A 185 -9.25 -9.77 -9.33
C GLY A 185 -8.43 -9.26 -10.51
N GLU A 186 -7.67 -8.17 -10.31
CA GLU A 186 -6.77 -7.60 -11.31
C GLU A 186 -5.64 -8.54 -11.70
N ALA A 187 -5.03 -9.24 -10.73
CA ALA A 187 -4.02 -10.25 -11.00
C ALA A 187 -4.56 -11.39 -11.86
N LEU A 188 -5.76 -11.90 -11.53
CA LEU A 188 -6.41 -12.99 -12.26
C LEU A 188 -6.81 -12.54 -13.67
N LEU A 189 -7.39 -11.34 -13.82
CA LEU A 189 -7.69 -10.76 -15.13
C LEU A 189 -6.43 -10.63 -15.98
N GLY A 190 -5.34 -10.11 -15.40
CA GLY A 190 -4.05 -10.01 -16.09
C GLY A 190 -3.51 -11.37 -16.53
N LEU A 191 -3.63 -12.41 -15.70
CA LEU A 191 -3.24 -13.79 -16.05
C LEU A 191 -4.07 -14.35 -17.20
N ILE A 192 -5.39 -14.14 -17.17
CA ILE A 192 -6.30 -14.60 -18.24
C ILE A 192 -5.96 -13.89 -19.56
N GLN A 193 -5.71 -12.58 -19.53
CA GLN A 193 -5.31 -11.81 -20.70
C GLN A 193 -3.95 -12.24 -21.26
N TYR A 194 -3.00 -12.58 -20.38
CA TYR A 194 -1.69 -13.09 -20.79
C TYR A 194 -1.79 -14.48 -21.42
N GLY A 195 -2.61 -15.37 -20.85
CA GLY A 195 -2.85 -16.71 -21.38
C GLY A 195 -3.57 -16.71 -22.74
N ASN A 196 -4.37 -15.67 -23.01
CA ASN A 196 -4.98 -15.44 -24.30
C ASN A 196 -4.01 -14.65 -25.20
N THR A 197 -3.07 -15.35 -25.83
CA THR A 197 -1.96 -14.82 -26.64
C THR A 197 -2.34 -13.86 -27.77
N LEU A 198 -3.63 -13.75 -28.09
CA LEU A 198 -4.18 -12.80 -29.06
C LEU A 198 -4.37 -11.38 -28.49
N MET A 199 -4.26 -11.19 -27.16
CA MET A 199 -4.63 -9.93 -26.51
C MET A 199 -3.45 -9.09 -26.04
N THR A 200 -2.45 -9.70 -25.40
CA THR A 200 -1.35 -8.94 -24.77
C THR A 200 -0.06 -9.76 -24.69
N ASP A 201 1.09 -9.09 -24.66
CA ASP A 201 2.37 -9.74 -24.41
C ASP A 201 2.68 -9.91 -22.91
N SER A 202 1.93 -9.22 -22.02
CA SER A 202 2.16 -9.12 -20.57
C SER A 202 0.85 -8.96 -19.82
N ALA A 203 0.80 -9.46 -18.57
CA ALA A 203 -0.36 -9.26 -17.72
C ALA A 203 -0.55 -7.76 -17.41
N THR A 204 -1.68 -7.20 -17.81
CA THR A 204 -2.00 -5.77 -17.65
C THR A 204 -3.32 -5.53 -16.89
N GLY A 205 -4.24 -6.49 -16.90
CA GLY A 205 -5.49 -6.38 -16.13
C GLY A 205 -6.38 -5.29 -16.74
N THR A 206 -6.99 -4.45 -15.93
CA THR A 206 -7.71 -3.25 -16.41
C THR A 206 -6.77 -2.08 -16.74
N TYR A 207 -5.50 -2.16 -16.35
CA TYR A 207 -4.52 -1.11 -16.57
C TYR A 207 -3.98 -1.14 -17.99
N ARG A 208 -3.68 0.05 -18.55
CA ARG A 208 -3.03 0.14 -19.86
C ARG A 208 -1.54 -0.16 -19.84
N ASN A 209 -0.87 0.14 -18.72
CA ASN A 209 0.56 -0.11 -18.54
C ASN A 209 0.77 -1.22 -17.50
N ARG A 210 1.53 -2.25 -17.89
CA ARG A 210 1.94 -3.37 -17.02
C ARG A 210 2.59 -2.93 -15.72
N ASN A 211 3.29 -1.79 -15.73
CA ASN A 211 3.95 -1.23 -14.55
C ASN A 211 2.94 -0.67 -13.53
N HIS A 212 1.77 -0.19 -13.95
CA HIS A 212 0.73 0.26 -13.01
C HIS A 212 0.05 -0.92 -12.30
N LEU A 213 -0.23 -2.01 -13.05
CA LEU A 213 -0.69 -3.24 -12.42
C LEU A 213 0.37 -3.78 -11.44
N ALA A 214 1.63 -3.83 -11.86
CA ALA A 214 2.72 -4.29 -11.02
C ALA A 214 2.81 -3.49 -9.71
N GLY A 215 2.69 -2.16 -9.76
CA GLY A 215 2.66 -1.31 -8.57
C GLY A 215 1.49 -1.60 -7.64
N LEU A 216 0.28 -1.85 -8.17
CA LEU A 216 -0.86 -2.25 -7.35
C LEU A 216 -0.61 -3.59 -6.64
N LEU A 217 -0.14 -4.59 -7.38
CA LEU A 217 0.13 -5.92 -6.85
C LEU A 217 1.28 -5.91 -5.82
N GLU A 218 2.29 -5.08 -6.04
CA GLU A 218 3.41 -4.86 -5.12
C GLU A 218 2.93 -4.30 -3.78
N MET A 219 2.00 -3.34 -3.79
CA MET A 219 1.41 -2.81 -2.55
C MET A 219 0.51 -3.85 -1.85
N ALA A 220 -0.20 -4.68 -2.61
CA ALA A 220 -1.12 -5.68 -2.07
C ALA A 220 -0.43 -6.90 -1.47
N LEU A 221 0.70 -7.33 -2.04
CA LEU A 221 1.46 -8.50 -1.61
C LEU A 221 1.86 -8.47 -0.12
N PRO A 222 2.56 -7.45 0.41
CA PRO A 222 2.95 -7.41 1.82
C PRO A 222 1.74 -7.35 2.74
N VAL A 223 0.65 -6.71 2.32
CA VAL A 223 -0.60 -6.63 3.08
C VAL A 223 -1.29 -8.00 3.16
N GLY A 224 -1.35 -8.74 2.06
CA GLY A 224 -1.86 -10.12 2.02
C GLY A 224 -1.04 -11.06 2.90
N LEU A 225 0.29 -10.99 2.79
CA LEU A 225 1.22 -11.76 3.63
C LEU A 225 1.09 -11.39 5.11
N ALA A 226 0.92 -10.11 5.43
CA ALA A 226 0.72 -9.62 6.79
C ALA A 226 -0.56 -10.18 7.42
N LEU A 227 -1.67 -10.15 6.68
CA LEU A 227 -2.95 -10.68 7.15
C LEU A 227 -2.89 -12.21 7.27
N LEU A 228 -2.25 -12.90 6.33
CA LEU A 228 -2.03 -14.34 6.39
C LEU A 228 -1.18 -14.72 7.63
N ALA A 229 -0.08 -14.01 7.88
CA ALA A 229 0.75 -14.22 9.06
C ALA A 229 -0.03 -13.93 10.35
N ALA A 230 -0.89 -12.90 10.34
CA ALA A 230 -1.74 -12.58 11.48
C ALA A 230 -2.75 -13.69 11.76
N THR A 231 -3.46 -14.22 10.76
CA THR A 231 -4.46 -15.29 10.97
C THR A 231 -3.82 -16.60 11.45
N VAL A 232 -2.65 -16.95 10.91
CA VAL A 232 -1.88 -18.14 11.32
C VAL A 232 -1.28 -17.98 12.72
N GLY A 233 -0.81 -16.79 13.08
CA GLY A 233 -0.13 -16.52 14.37
C GLY A 233 -1.02 -16.52 15.61
N HIS A 234 -2.35 -16.38 15.47
CA HIS A 234 -3.30 -16.28 16.61
C HIS A 234 -3.67 -17.64 17.26
N GLY A 235 -2.94 -18.70 16.96
CA GLY A 235 -3.13 -20.03 17.57
C GLY A 235 -2.59 -20.19 19.00
N ARG A 236 -1.90 -19.19 19.58
CA ARG A 236 -1.28 -19.31 20.92
C ARG A 236 -2.22 -18.82 22.03
N PRO A 237 -2.60 -19.67 23.00
CA PRO A 237 -3.38 -19.23 24.16
C PRO A 237 -2.53 -18.25 25.01
N PRO A 238 -3.13 -17.19 25.58
CA PRO A 238 -2.48 -16.35 26.57
C PRO A 238 -1.99 -17.24 27.72
N HIS A 239 -0.69 -17.26 27.97
CA HIS A 239 -0.14 -17.96 29.13
C HIS A 239 -0.55 -17.22 30.42
N ALA A 240 -1.48 -17.84 31.13
CA ALA A 240 -1.44 -18.09 32.57
C ALA A 240 -1.23 -16.90 33.52
N GLY A 241 -2.35 -16.32 33.97
CA GLY A 241 -2.59 -16.20 35.41
C GLY A 241 -3.20 -17.51 35.91
N ARG A 242 -2.50 -18.25 36.75
CA ARG A 242 -3.01 -19.45 37.46
C ARG A 242 -4.14 -19.02 38.42
N PRO A 243 -5.16 -19.86 38.69
CA PRO A 243 -4.93 -20.99 39.61
C PRO A 243 -5.60 -22.33 39.23
N HIS A 244 -4.92 -23.39 39.66
CA HIS A 244 -5.44 -24.72 40.03
C HIS A 244 -6.56 -25.38 39.20
N GLY A 245 -6.20 -26.44 38.48
CA GLY A 245 -7.15 -27.40 37.92
C GLY A 245 -6.69 -27.97 36.59
N ARG A 246 -5.92 -29.07 36.62
CA ARG A 246 -5.54 -29.85 35.43
C ARG A 246 -6.81 -30.35 34.71
N ARG A 247 -7.24 -29.65 33.66
CA ARG A 247 -7.98 -30.26 32.55
C ARG A 247 -7.15 -30.07 31.29
N LYS A 248 -6.60 -31.17 30.77
CA LYS A 248 -5.96 -31.19 29.45
C LYS A 248 -6.99 -30.71 28.42
N PRO A 249 -6.65 -29.80 27.49
CA PRO A 249 -7.58 -29.45 26.43
C PRO A 249 -7.95 -30.73 25.68
N THR A 250 -9.25 -31.01 25.57
CA THR A 250 -9.76 -32.21 24.89
C THR A 250 -9.48 -32.10 23.38
N LEU A 251 -9.24 -33.24 22.72
CA LEU A 251 -9.01 -33.33 21.26
C LEU A 251 -10.11 -32.60 20.47
N ARG A 252 -11.36 -32.65 20.95
CA ARG A 252 -12.51 -31.91 20.41
C ARG A 252 -12.36 -30.39 20.46
N GLN A 253 -11.78 -29.81 21.52
CA GLN A 253 -11.49 -28.38 21.60
C GLN A 253 -10.29 -27.96 20.73
N TRP A 254 -9.36 -28.87 20.48
CA TRP A 254 -8.26 -28.65 19.54
C TRP A 254 -8.75 -28.67 18.09
N ILE A 255 -9.64 -29.62 17.74
CA ILE A 255 -10.29 -29.70 16.42
C ILE A 255 -11.27 -28.54 16.20
N ALA A 256 -12.00 -28.08 17.22
CA ALA A 256 -12.89 -26.92 17.11
C ALA A 256 -12.17 -25.58 16.86
N ARG A 257 -10.85 -25.49 17.11
CA ARG A 257 -10.02 -24.31 16.75
C ARG A 257 -9.72 -24.26 15.25
N PHE A 258 -9.75 -25.41 14.59
CA PHE A 258 -9.79 -25.57 13.14
C PHE A 258 -11.24 -25.55 12.64
N GLY A 259 -12.04 -24.57 13.10
CA GLY A 259 -13.35 -24.34 12.53
C GLY A 259 -13.24 -24.10 11.03
N VAL A 260 -14.11 -24.75 10.23
CA VAL A 260 -14.13 -24.67 8.76
C VAL A 260 -14.00 -23.22 8.26
N ALA A 261 -14.61 -22.26 8.98
CA ALA A 261 -14.50 -20.83 8.69
C ALA A 261 -13.06 -20.27 8.77
N ARG A 262 -12.25 -20.64 9.77
CA ARG A 262 -10.86 -20.15 9.91
C ARG A 262 -9.92 -20.79 8.90
N ILE A 263 -10.11 -22.09 8.62
CA ILE A 263 -9.36 -22.78 7.56
C ILE A 263 -9.67 -22.14 6.22
N ASN A 264 -10.95 -21.89 5.93
CA ASN A 264 -11.38 -21.26 4.68
C ASN A 264 -10.80 -19.85 4.54
N GLN A 265 -10.80 -19.04 5.60
CA GLN A 265 -10.21 -17.69 5.59
C GLN A 265 -8.68 -17.72 5.36
N THR A 266 -7.97 -18.63 6.00
CA THR A 266 -6.51 -18.75 5.84
C THR A 266 -6.17 -19.24 4.42
N ALA A 267 -6.93 -20.22 3.92
CA ALA A 267 -6.78 -20.72 2.55
C ALA A 267 -7.09 -19.63 1.51
N ALA A 268 -8.14 -18.83 1.71
CA ALA A 268 -8.49 -17.72 0.83
C ALA A 268 -7.40 -16.64 0.80
N LEU A 269 -6.87 -16.24 1.96
CA LEU A 269 -5.76 -15.28 2.03
C LEU A 269 -4.47 -15.83 1.39
N GLY A 270 -4.17 -17.12 1.60
CA GLY A 270 -3.05 -17.80 0.94
C GLY A 270 -3.21 -17.82 -0.58
N ALA A 271 -4.39 -18.22 -1.07
CA ALA A 271 -4.70 -18.24 -2.49
C ALA A 271 -4.63 -16.83 -3.12
N SER A 272 -5.15 -15.81 -2.43
CA SER A 272 -5.04 -14.42 -2.90
C SER A 272 -3.59 -13.95 -3.01
N SER A 273 -2.75 -14.25 -2.01
CA SER A 273 -1.33 -13.88 -2.02
C SER A 273 -0.56 -14.57 -3.14
N ILE A 274 -0.86 -15.84 -3.42
CA ILE A 274 -0.29 -16.60 -4.54
C ILE A 274 -0.74 -16.01 -5.88
N ALA A 275 -2.04 -15.72 -6.03
CA ALA A 275 -2.57 -15.10 -7.25
C ALA A 275 -1.93 -13.74 -7.53
N ILE A 276 -1.77 -12.90 -6.50
CA ILE A 276 -1.08 -11.60 -6.60
C ILE A 276 0.38 -11.78 -7.01
N LEU A 277 1.10 -12.72 -6.39
CA LEU A 277 2.50 -13.00 -6.74
C LEU A 277 2.65 -13.48 -8.19
N LEU A 278 1.79 -14.39 -8.63
CA LEU A 278 1.77 -14.86 -10.01
C LEU A 278 1.44 -13.71 -10.98
N GLY A 279 0.40 -12.94 -10.69
CA GLY A 279 0.05 -11.73 -11.44
C GLY A 279 1.24 -10.80 -11.63
N LEU A 280 1.95 -10.53 -10.53
CA LEU A 280 3.12 -9.66 -10.51
C LEU A 280 4.25 -10.21 -11.39
N ILE A 281 4.55 -11.51 -11.31
CA ILE A 281 5.56 -12.17 -12.15
C ILE A 281 5.20 -12.04 -13.65
N PHE A 282 3.94 -12.28 -14.01
CA PHE A 282 3.48 -12.23 -15.39
C PHE A 282 3.29 -10.80 -15.93
N THR A 283 3.35 -9.76 -15.09
CA THR A 283 3.44 -8.37 -15.59
C THR A 283 4.75 -8.11 -16.34
N ARG A 284 5.80 -8.88 -16.08
CA ARG A 284 7.17 -8.68 -16.63
C ARG A 284 7.77 -7.31 -16.33
N SER A 285 7.29 -6.63 -15.28
CA SER A 285 7.88 -5.36 -14.82
C SER A 285 9.13 -5.62 -13.98
N ARG A 286 10.28 -5.09 -14.42
CA ARG A 286 11.56 -5.18 -13.67
C ARG A 286 11.37 -4.58 -12.28
N ALA A 287 11.04 -3.29 -12.20
CA ALA A 287 10.84 -2.60 -10.92
C ALA A 287 9.86 -3.35 -9.99
N GLY A 288 8.73 -3.83 -10.52
CA GLY A 288 7.74 -4.60 -9.76
C GLY A 288 8.31 -5.88 -9.15
N ILE A 289 9.09 -6.67 -9.91
CA ILE A 289 9.71 -7.90 -9.40
C ILE A 289 10.72 -7.58 -8.27
N SER A 290 11.54 -6.54 -8.42
CA SER A 290 12.53 -6.17 -7.39
C SER A 290 11.88 -5.73 -6.10
N LEU A 291 10.79 -4.97 -6.22
CA LEU A 291 10.08 -4.48 -5.06
C LEU A 291 9.23 -5.56 -4.42
N ALA A 292 8.69 -6.53 -5.18
CA ALA A 292 8.07 -7.72 -4.63
C ALA A 292 9.07 -8.58 -3.83
N MET A 293 10.27 -8.77 -4.36
CA MET A 293 11.38 -9.43 -3.67
C MET A 293 11.68 -8.73 -2.33
N LEU A 294 11.85 -7.41 -2.36
CA LEU A 294 12.08 -6.59 -1.17
C LEU A 294 10.89 -6.67 -0.20
N GLY A 295 9.66 -6.62 -0.70
CA GLY A 295 8.43 -6.71 0.08
C GLY A 295 8.27 -8.06 0.77
N ILE A 296 8.59 -9.17 0.11
CA ILE A 296 8.61 -10.52 0.70
C ILE A 296 9.67 -10.59 1.79
N LEU A 297 10.88 -10.08 1.54
CA LEU A 297 11.98 -10.08 2.50
C LEU A 297 11.62 -9.25 3.75
N LEU A 298 11.15 -8.02 3.57
CA LEU A 298 10.74 -7.16 4.68
C LEU A 298 9.55 -7.73 5.45
N SER A 299 8.54 -8.25 4.74
CA SER A 299 7.38 -8.90 5.38
C SER A 299 7.84 -10.10 6.19
N SER A 300 8.68 -10.96 5.62
CA SER A 300 9.25 -12.10 6.32
C SER A 300 9.99 -11.67 7.58
N LEU A 301 10.91 -10.69 7.48
CA LEU A 301 11.68 -10.18 8.62
C LEU A 301 10.79 -9.54 9.70
N MET A 302 9.80 -8.73 9.31
CA MET A 302 8.88 -8.09 10.25
C MET A 302 7.99 -9.10 10.97
N PHE A 303 7.45 -10.09 10.26
CA PHE A 303 6.55 -11.10 10.83
C PHE A 303 7.28 -12.24 11.52
N SER A 304 8.56 -12.42 11.23
CA SER A 304 9.48 -13.32 11.91
C SER A 304 9.41 -13.14 13.43
N TYR A 305 9.52 -11.90 13.91
CA TYR A 305 9.47 -11.58 15.34
C TYR A 305 8.11 -11.88 15.98
N ARG A 306 7.01 -11.77 15.22
CA ARG A 306 5.64 -12.05 15.68
C ARG A 306 5.34 -13.55 15.75
N LEU A 307 5.77 -14.31 14.74
CA LEU A 307 5.63 -15.76 14.70
C LEU A 307 6.58 -16.42 15.73
N GLY A 308 7.66 -15.73 16.07
CA GLY A 308 8.68 -16.16 17.00
C GLY A 308 8.19 -16.34 18.43
N GLY A 309 7.91 -15.26 19.15
CA GLY A 309 7.83 -15.34 20.62
C GLY A 309 9.19 -15.64 21.25
N ARG A 310 9.34 -15.38 22.56
CA ARG A 310 10.64 -15.38 23.27
C ARG A 310 11.20 -16.80 23.57
N ASN A 311 10.67 -17.85 22.95
CA ASN A 311 11.05 -19.24 23.23
C ASN A 311 11.80 -19.86 22.02
N THR A 312 12.52 -20.95 22.20
CA THR A 312 13.37 -21.60 21.16
C THR A 312 12.59 -21.97 19.88
N TYR A 313 11.30 -22.31 20.01
CA TYR A 313 10.40 -22.54 18.86
C TYR A 313 10.11 -21.29 18.03
N GLY A 314 10.41 -20.12 18.58
CA GLY A 314 10.28 -18.84 17.91
C GLY A 314 11.42 -18.49 16.99
N LEU A 315 12.63 -18.89 17.37
CA LEU A 315 13.79 -18.85 16.49
C LEU A 315 13.56 -19.77 15.28
N ILE A 316 13.02 -20.97 15.48
CA ILE A 316 12.72 -21.90 14.39
C ILE A 316 11.70 -21.32 13.40
N GLY A 317 10.62 -20.68 13.89
CA GLY A 317 9.63 -20.00 13.05
C GLY A 317 10.21 -18.79 12.31
N THR A 318 11.16 -18.09 12.93
CA THR A 318 11.91 -16.98 12.34
C THR A 318 12.81 -17.47 11.20
N PHE A 319 13.62 -18.48 11.44
CA PHE A 319 14.52 -19.06 10.43
C PHE A 319 13.76 -19.70 9.27
N THR A 320 12.61 -20.34 9.50
CA THR A 320 11.78 -20.89 8.41
C THR A 320 11.12 -19.80 7.59
N ALA A 321 10.55 -18.75 8.22
CA ALA A 321 9.99 -17.63 7.47
C ALA A 321 11.08 -16.90 6.65
N ALA A 322 12.23 -16.63 7.26
CA ALA A 322 13.37 -16.01 6.59
C ALA A 322 13.88 -16.89 5.45
N GLY A 323 14.01 -18.20 5.68
CA GLY A 323 14.43 -19.19 4.68
C GLY A 323 13.46 -19.32 3.51
N VAL A 324 12.15 -19.31 3.75
CA VAL A 324 11.12 -19.30 2.68
C VAL A 324 11.17 -17.99 1.89
N GLY A 325 11.36 -16.85 2.58
CA GLY A 325 11.58 -15.57 1.94
C GLY A 325 12.80 -15.62 1.01
N LEU A 326 13.94 -16.10 1.53
CA LEU A 326 15.20 -16.22 0.79
C LEU A 326 15.09 -17.20 -0.39
N ALA A 327 14.44 -18.35 -0.21
CA ALA A 327 14.18 -19.32 -1.27
C ALA A 327 13.29 -18.74 -2.38
N SER A 328 12.29 -17.93 -2.02
CA SER A 328 11.46 -17.19 -2.97
C SER A 328 12.29 -16.19 -3.78
N LEU A 329 13.22 -15.47 -3.12
CA LEU A 329 14.16 -14.56 -3.78
C LEU A 329 15.01 -15.32 -4.81
N ILE A 330 15.58 -16.46 -4.42
CA ILE A 330 16.41 -17.30 -5.32
C ILE A 330 15.59 -17.76 -6.53
N GLY A 331 14.33 -18.16 -6.35
CA GLY A 331 13.44 -18.55 -7.44
C GLY A 331 13.06 -17.41 -8.39
N LEU A 332 13.11 -16.16 -7.93
CA LEU A 332 12.81 -14.97 -8.72
C LEU A 332 14.00 -14.44 -9.54
N VAL A 333 15.25 -14.83 -9.21
CA VAL A 333 16.47 -14.37 -9.91
C VAL A 333 16.49 -14.74 -11.40
N PRO A 334 16.18 -15.98 -11.83
CA PRO A 334 16.17 -16.33 -13.25
C PRO A 334 15.14 -15.51 -14.05
N ILE A 335 14.02 -15.17 -13.40
CA ILE A 335 12.95 -14.37 -13.99
C ILE A 335 13.43 -12.93 -14.18
N TRP A 336 14.08 -12.35 -13.17
CA TRP A 336 14.71 -11.03 -13.27
C TRP A 336 15.70 -10.96 -14.42
N ASN A 337 16.64 -11.91 -14.47
CA ASN A 337 17.68 -11.95 -15.49
C ASN A 337 17.08 -12.05 -16.90
N ARG A 338 16.03 -12.86 -17.09
CA ARG A 338 15.35 -12.98 -18.39
C ARG A 338 14.82 -11.64 -18.89
N PHE A 339 14.36 -10.75 -18.01
CA PHE A 339 13.78 -9.47 -18.41
C PHE A 339 14.81 -8.34 -18.44
N ALA A 340 15.94 -8.45 -17.75
CA ALA A 340 17.01 -7.46 -17.72
C ALA A 340 17.73 -7.29 -19.08
N TYR A 341 17.86 -8.35 -19.87
CA TYR A 341 18.62 -8.32 -21.13
C TYR A 341 17.83 -7.84 -22.36
N ALA A 342 16.51 -7.61 -22.25
CA ALA A 342 15.64 -7.43 -23.41
C ALA A 342 15.44 -5.97 -23.89
N ASP A 343 15.66 -4.95 -23.05
CA ASP A 343 15.36 -3.54 -23.39
C ASP A 343 16.41 -2.58 -22.79
N PRO A 344 17.36 -2.08 -23.59
CA PRO A 344 18.38 -1.10 -23.18
C PRO A 344 17.93 0.37 -23.29
N PHE A 345 16.80 0.67 -23.92
CA PHE A 345 16.48 2.04 -24.37
C PHE A 345 15.54 2.86 -23.46
N GLU A 346 14.84 2.25 -22.49
CA GLU A 346 13.95 2.99 -21.56
C GLU A 346 14.61 3.38 -20.22
N ASP A 347 15.76 2.79 -19.86
CA ASP A 347 16.24 2.74 -18.45
C ASP A 347 17.50 3.58 -18.13
N GLY A 348 17.73 4.71 -18.82
CA GLY A 348 18.94 5.54 -18.58
C GLY A 348 19.16 5.97 -17.12
N ALA A 349 18.08 6.20 -16.36
CA ALA A 349 18.15 6.62 -14.95
C ALA A 349 18.13 5.44 -13.94
N LEU A 350 17.51 4.31 -14.30
CA LEU A 350 17.40 3.13 -13.43
C LEU A 350 18.59 2.16 -13.56
N VAL A 351 19.35 2.20 -14.65
CA VAL A 351 20.58 1.41 -14.80
C VAL A 351 21.65 1.80 -13.75
N GLN A 352 21.70 3.08 -13.34
CA GLN A 352 22.58 3.52 -12.24
C GLN A 352 22.12 3.03 -10.86
N PHE A 353 20.80 2.92 -10.62
CA PHE A 353 20.28 2.36 -9.37
C PHE A 353 20.37 0.83 -9.33
N GLY A 354 20.14 0.14 -10.46
CA GLY A 354 20.20 -1.32 -10.58
C GLY A 354 21.62 -1.88 -10.41
N SER A 355 22.63 -1.17 -10.92
CA SER A 355 24.04 -1.51 -10.69
C SER A 355 24.43 -1.35 -9.21
N SER A 356 23.90 -0.33 -8.54
CA SER A 356 24.13 -0.08 -7.10
C SER A 356 23.49 -1.14 -6.20
N LEU A 357 22.26 -1.57 -6.51
CA LEU A 357 21.56 -2.64 -5.79
C LEU A 357 22.18 -4.02 -6.07
N SER A 358 22.54 -4.32 -7.32
CA SER A 358 23.22 -5.56 -7.68
C SER A 358 24.58 -5.68 -6.97
N LEU A 359 25.35 -4.59 -6.87
CA LEU A 359 26.60 -4.55 -6.11
C LEU A 359 26.39 -4.72 -4.60
N CYS A 360 25.37 -4.06 -4.01
CA CYS A 360 25.04 -4.26 -2.60
C CYS A 360 24.64 -5.70 -2.26
N PHE A 361 23.81 -6.34 -3.09
CA PHE A 361 23.38 -7.72 -2.87
C PHE A 361 24.51 -8.74 -3.15
N CYS A 362 25.38 -8.47 -4.12
CA CYS A 362 26.56 -9.30 -4.38
C CYS A 362 27.60 -9.18 -3.25
N SER A 363 27.80 -7.98 -2.69
CA SER A 363 28.64 -7.79 -1.50
C SER A 363 28.09 -8.51 -0.27
N ILE A 364 26.78 -8.45 0.00
CA ILE A 364 26.16 -9.19 1.11
C ILE A 364 26.34 -10.71 0.92
N PHE A 365 26.25 -11.20 -0.31
CA PHE A 365 26.45 -12.62 -0.64
C PHE A 365 27.90 -13.08 -0.48
N ILE A 366 28.88 -12.25 -0.88
CA ILE A 366 30.32 -12.55 -0.72
C ILE A 366 30.72 -12.51 0.76
N THR A 367 30.22 -11.56 1.54
CA THR A 367 30.50 -11.50 2.99
C THR A 367 29.92 -12.70 3.74
N TRP A 368 28.75 -13.19 3.33
CA TRP A 368 28.10 -14.35 3.97
C TRP A 368 28.67 -15.71 3.54
N ALA A 369 29.20 -15.82 2.30
CA ALA A 369 29.82 -17.04 1.80
C ALA A 369 31.29 -17.23 2.24
N VAL A 370 31.93 -16.18 2.75
CA VAL A 370 33.31 -16.23 3.30
C VAL A 370 33.30 -16.52 4.82
N GLU A 371 32.15 -16.44 5.49
CA GLU A 371 31.98 -16.75 6.92
C GLU A 371 31.38 -18.16 7.20
N LEU A 372 31.25 -19.00 6.16
CA LEU A 372 31.01 -20.46 6.26
C LEU A 372 32.23 -21.21 5.74
#